data_AF-A0A060Y0X4-F1
#
_entry.id   AF-A0A060Y0X4-F1
#
_cell.length_a   1.000
_cell.length_b   1.000
_cell.length_c   1.000
_cell.angle_alpha   90.00
_cell.angle_beta   90.00
_cell.angle_gamma   90.00
#
_symmetry.space_group_name_H-M   'P 1'
#
loop_
_entity.id
_entity.type
_entity.pdbx_description
1 polymer ?
#
loop_
_entity_poly.entity_id
_entity_poly.type
_entity_poly.pdbx_seq_one_letter_code
_entity_poly.pdbx_strand_id
1 'polypeptide(L)'
;MYFLTGWPRRLLCPLKSEEEPFHVQPSSQRFYFAVLSETQLSVWFSRPSVLIVSYIESAKASSQFGFYQQAEWKQDDSMIAVAVSNAVQSLL
;
A
#
# COMPACT_ATOMS: atom_id res chain seq x y z
N MET A 1 15.08 10.64 -27.73
CA MET A 1 14.22 10.04 -26.67
C MET A 1 14.46 10.87 -25.42
N TYR A 2 13.51 11.70 -24.99
CA TYR A 2 13.67 12.52 -23.79
C TYR A 2 13.35 11.64 -22.58
N PHE A 3 14.38 11.24 -21.83
CA PHE A 3 14.16 10.70 -20.50
C PHE A 3 13.48 11.79 -19.68
N LEU A 4 12.31 11.50 -19.12
CA LEU A 4 11.74 12.35 -18.09
C LEU A 4 12.73 12.33 -16.93
N THR A 5 13.55 13.37 -16.81
CA THR A 5 14.43 13.63 -15.67
C THR A 5 13.58 13.96 -14.45
N GLY A 6 12.86 12.95 -13.94
CA GLY A 6 12.41 12.91 -12.56
C GLY A 6 13.31 11.91 -11.87
N TRP A 7 14.11 12.38 -10.91
CA TRP A 7 14.84 11.51 -9.99
C TRP A 7 13.96 10.35 -9.51
N PRO A 8 14.51 9.15 -9.21
CA PRO A 8 13.73 8.12 -8.56
C PRO A 8 13.07 8.74 -7.31
N ARG A 9 11.74 8.79 -7.32
CA ARG A 9 10.97 9.35 -6.21
C ARG A 9 11.15 8.39 -5.04
N ARG A 10 12.05 8.73 -4.13
CA ARG A 10 12.15 8.03 -2.85
C ARG A 10 10.96 8.47 -2.02
N LEU A 11 10.13 7.50 -1.65
CA LEU A 11 9.19 7.71 -0.57
C LEU A 11 10.04 7.87 0.68
N LEU A 12 10.04 9.06 1.26
CA LEU A 12 10.52 9.24 2.62
C LEU A 12 9.45 8.62 3.52
N CYS A 13 9.45 7.29 3.64
CA CYS A 13 8.50 6.54 4.43
C CYS A 13 8.66 6.94 5.91
N PRO A 14 7.70 7.67 6.51
CA PRO A 14 7.68 7.85 7.96
C PRO A 14 6.99 6.65 8.61
N LEU A 15 7.13 5.47 8.00
CA LEU A 15 6.46 4.26 8.48
C LEU A 15 7.20 3.82 9.74
N LYS A 16 6.44 3.54 10.81
CA LYS A 16 6.99 3.11 12.09
C LYS A 16 7.63 1.72 12.02
N SER A 17 7.34 0.97 10.96
CA SER A 17 7.83 -0.38 10.74
C SER A 17 9.14 -0.34 9.96
N GLU A 18 10.10 -1.18 10.34
CA GLU A 18 11.32 -1.43 9.57
C GLU A 18 11.08 -2.41 8.40
N GLU A 19 9.85 -2.92 8.24
CA GLU A 19 9.50 -3.84 7.16
C GLU A 19 9.70 -3.20 5.78
N GLU A 20 10.38 -3.93 4.89
CA GLU A 20 10.56 -3.50 3.51
C GLU A 20 9.25 -3.68 2.73
N PRO A 21 8.79 -2.64 2.02
CA PRO A 21 7.63 -2.77 1.16
C PRO A 21 7.98 -3.61 -0.06
N PHE A 22 7.14 -4.59 -0.37
CA PHE A 22 7.35 -5.49 -1.52
C PHE A 22 6.41 -5.21 -2.69
N HIS A 23 5.29 -4.51 -2.47
CA HIS A 23 4.30 -4.23 -3.52
C HIS A 23 3.82 -2.77 -3.50
N VAL A 24 3.66 -2.19 -4.69
CA VAL A 24 3.09 -0.85 -4.87
C VAL A 24 1.97 -0.93 -5.90
N GLN A 25 0.74 -0.66 -5.46
CA GLN A 25 -0.45 -0.72 -6.29
C GLN A 25 -1.05 0.67 -6.54
N PRO A 26 -0.99 1.22 -7.76
CA PRO A 26 -1.66 2.47 -8.08
C PRO A 26 -3.18 2.28 -8.15
N SER A 27 -3.94 3.33 -7.82
CA SER A 27 -5.38 3.38 -8.06
C SER A 27 -5.71 3.53 -9.55
N SER A 28 -6.95 3.32 -9.94
CA SER A 28 -7.41 3.39 -11.33
C SER A 28 -7.12 4.77 -11.94
N GLN A 29 -7.44 5.84 -11.21
CA GLN A 29 -7.18 7.21 -11.64
C GLN A 29 -5.74 7.69 -11.32
N ARG A 30 -4.93 6.84 -10.66
CA ARG A 30 -3.55 7.11 -10.24
C ARG A 30 -3.39 8.34 -9.34
N PHE A 31 -4.47 8.78 -8.71
CA PHE A 31 -4.42 9.78 -7.65
C PHE A 31 -3.84 9.20 -6.37
N TYR A 32 -4.11 7.92 -6.11
CA TYR A 32 -3.58 7.21 -4.97
C TYR A 32 -2.66 6.08 -5.40
N PHE A 33 -1.80 5.68 -4.48
CA PHE A 33 -1.12 4.40 -4.55
C PHE A 33 -1.05 3.79 -3.16
N ALA A 34 -1.21 2.48 -3.10
CA ALA A 34 -1.00 1.70 -1.90
C ALA A 34 0.41 1.10 -1.93
N VAL A 35 1.05 1.06 -0.76
CA VAL A 35 2.32 0.39 -0.53
C VAL A 35 2.08 -0.68 0.52
N LEU A 36 2.49 -1.90 0.21
CA LEU A 36 2.26 -3.10 1.00
C LEU A 36 3.59 -3.66 1.52
N SER A 37 3.63 -3.98 2.81
CA SER A 37 4.61 -4.85 3.45
C SER A 37 3.90 -6.05 4.07
N GLU A 38 4.64 -6.95 4.73
CA GLU A 38 4.07 -8.20 5.28
C GLU A 38 2.92 -7.96 6.26
N THR A 39 3.01 -6.93 7.10
CA THR A 39 1.98 -6.58 8.08
C THR A 39 1.45 -5.16 7.97
N GLN A 40 1.86 -4.40 6.95
CA GLN A 40 1.47 -3.00 6.81
C GLN A 40 0.88 -2.68 5.44
N LEU A 41 -0.18 -1.88 5.45
CA LEU A 41 -0.73 -1.22 4.28
C LEU A 41 -0.62 0.29 4.50
N SER A 42 -0.08 1.02 3.53
CA SER A 42 -0.12 2.48 3.55
C SER A 42 -0.64 3.04 2.23
N VAL A 43 -1.49 4.06 2.31
CA VAL A 43 -2.09 4.72 1.16
C VAL A 43 -1.54 6.13 1.07
N TRP A 44 -1.19 6.53 -0.15
CA TRP A 44 -0.48 7.76 -0.44
C TRP A 44 -1.15 8.50 -1.58
N PHE A 45 -1.16 9.83 -1.52
CA PHE A 45 -1.44 10.67 -2.67
C PHE A 45 -0.24 10.62 -3.62
N SER A 46 -0.46 10.61 -4.93
CA SER A 46 0.63 10.46 -5.91
C SER A 46 1.41 11.75 -6.16
N ARG A 47 0.74 12.92 -6.12
CA ARG A 47 1.32 14.21 -6.54
C ARG A 47 0.77 15.42 -5.75
N PRO A 48 1.44 15.88 -4.68
CA PRO A 48 2.71 15.41 -4.15
C PRO A 48 2.59 14.07 -3.43
N SER A 49 3.70 13.33 -3.33
CA SER A 49 3.75 12.03 -2.65
C SER A 49 3.59 12.22 -1.14
N VAL A 50 2.37 12.06 -0.63
CA VAL A 50 2.01 12.36 0.77
C VAL A 50 1.27 11.17 1.36
N LEU A 51 1.69 10.71 2.54
CA LEU A 51 1.03 9.65 3.28
C LEU A 51 -0.36 10.13 3.73
N ILE A 52 -1.40 9.41 3.32
CA ILE A 52 -2.79 9.67 3.72
C ILE A 52 -3.11 8.87 4.97
N VAL A 53 -2.86 7.56 4.92
CA VAL A 53 -3.14 6.64 6.01
C VAL A 53 -2.16 5.48 6.01
N SER A 54 -1.86 4.98 7.20
CA SER A 54 -1.06 3.78 7.42
C SER A 54 -1.78 2.87 8.40
N TYR A 55 -2.01 1.63 7.98
CA TYR A 55 -2.58 0.55 8.76
C TYR A 55 -1.51 -0.49 9.05
N ILE A 56 -1.32 -0.82 10.32
CA ILE A 56 -0.44 -1.91 10.77
C ILE A 56 -1.37 -2.99 11.33
N GLU A 57 -1.26 -4.19 10.77
CA GLU A 57 -2.02 -5.34 11.20
C GLU A 57 -1.63 -5.73 12.64
N SER A 58 -2.63 -6.11 13.43
CA SER A 58 -2.35 -6.56 14.79
C SER A 58 -1.72 -7.95 14.78
N ALA A 59 -0.79 -8.23 15.70
CA ALA A 59 -0.18 -9.56 15.81
C ALA A 59 -1.20 -10.71 15.95
N LYS A 60 -2.36 -10.43 16.57
CA LYS A 60 -3.47 -11.38 16.66
C LYS A 60 -4.09 -11.66 15.29
N ALA A 61 -4.33 -10.64 14.50
CA ALA A 61 -4.90 -10.79 13.16
C ALA A 61 -3.89 -11.40 12.19
N SER A 62 -2.61 -11.02 12.24
CA SER A 62 -1.55 -11.64 11.43
C SER A 62 -1.40 -13.13 11.71
N SER A 63 -1.53 -13.56 12.97
CA SER A 63 -1.49 -15.00 13.29
C SER A 63 -2.73 -15.77 12.82
N GLN A 64 -3.88 -15.09 12.68
CA GLN A 64 -5.13 -15.71 12.23
C GLN A 64 -5.25 -15.74 10.70
N PHE A 65 -4.96 -14.63 10.03
CA PHE A 65 -5.19 -14.44 8.60
C PHE A 65 -3.91 -14.52 7.77
N GLY A 66 -2.75 -14.42 8.42
CA GLY A 66 -1.44 -14.46 7.79
C GLY A 66 -0.90 -13.08 7.40
N PHE A 67 0.05 -13.08 6.47
CA PHE A 67 0.68 -11.87 5.95
C PHE A 67 0.01 -11.36 4.68
N TYR A 68 0.08 -10.06 4.44
CA TYR A 68 -0.39 -9.47 3.21
C TYR A 68 0.40 -9.98 2.01
N GLN A 69 -0.29 -10.18 0.89
CA GLN A 69 0.30 -10.68 -0.36
C GLN A 69 0.00 -9.79 -1.55
N GLN A 70 -1.20 -9.22 -1.63
CA GLN A 70 -1.60 -8.37 -2.74
C GLN A 70 -2.62 -7.35 -2.26
N ALA A 71 -2.68 -6.21 -2.94
CA ALA A 71 -3.76 -5.24 -2.77
C ALA A 71 -4.34 -4.84 -4.13
N GLU A 72 -5.66 -4.64 -4.19
CA GLU A 72 -6.37 -4.19 -5.37
C GLU A 72 -7.39 -3.11 -5.02
N TRP A 73 -7.36 -2.02 -5.79
CA TRP A 73 -8.31 -0.93 -5.65
C TRP A 73 -9.65 -1.30 -6.28
N LYS A 74 -10.73 -0.88 -5.62
CA LYS A 74 -12.03 -0.79 -6.27
C LYS A 74 -11.95 0.19 -7.44
N GLN A 75 -12.71 -0.07 -8.51
CA GLN A 75 -12.61 0.69 -9.76
C GLN A 75 -12.90 2.20 -9.62
N ASP A 76 -13.67 2.60 -8.60
CA ASP A 76 -13.99 3.99 -8.27
C ASP A 76 -12.99 4.63 -7.29
N ASP A 77 -11.88 3.95 -6.98
CA ASP A 77 -10.83 4.37 -6.04
C ASP A 77 -11.32 4.62 -4.60
N SER A 78 -12.55 4.18 -4.26
CA SER A 78 -13.15 4.45 -2.95
C SER A 78 -12.76 3.45 -1.86
N MET A 79 -12.23 2.28 -2.24
CA MET A 79 -11.86 1.20 -1.32
C MET A 79 -10.70 0.39 -1.86
N ILE A 80 -10.02 -0.34 -0.98
CA ILE A 80 -8.95 -1.27 -1.35
C ILE A 80 -9.13 -2.65 -0.69
N ALA A 81 -9.10 -3.71 -1.50
CA ALA A 81 -9.05 -5.08 -1.00
C ALA A 81 -7.60 -5.52 -0.82
N VAL A 82 -7.31 -6.25 0.27
CA VAL A 82 -6.01 -6.84 0.58
C VAL A 82 -6.16 -8.35 0.70
N ALA A 83 -5.42 -9.09 -0.13
CA ALA A 83 -5.29 -10.52 0.01
C ALA A 83 -4.23 -10.83 1.07
N VAL A 84 -4.58 -11.72 1.99
CA VAL A 84 -3.75 -12.23 3.07
C VAL A 84 -3.51 -13.72 2.83
N SER A 85 -2.40 -14.28 3.30
CA SER A 85 -2.00 -15.66 2.94
C SER A 85 -3.06 -16.73 3.23
N ASN A 86 -3.93 -16.51 4.23
CA ASN A 86 -4.95 -17.47 4.64
C ASN A 86 -6.40 -16.96 4.41
N ALA A 87 -6.60 -15.73 3.92
CA ALA A 87 -7.91 -15.12 3.70
C ALA A 87 -7.85 -13.84 2.85
N VAL A 88 -8.98 -13.36 2.31
CA VAL A 88 -9.07 -12.02 1.69
C VAL A 88 -9.77 -11.05 2.67
N GLN A 89 -9.21 -9.87 2.88
CA GLN A 89 -9.77 -8.80 3.73
C GLN A 89 -9.97 -7.51 2.93
N SER A 90 -11.12 -6.84 3.10
CA SER A 90 -11.35 -5.50 2.53
C SER A 90 -11.01 -4.42 3.55
N LEU A 91 -10.16 -3.46 3.18
CA LEU A 91 -9.81 -2.30 3.99
C LEU A 91 -10.35 -1.01 3.31
N LEU A 92 -10.51 0.03 4.12
CA LEU A 92 -11.22 1.28 3.78
C LEU A 92 -10.84 1.87 2.42
#